data_AF-A0A2A7UPQ0-F1
#
_entry.id   AF-A0A2A7UPQ0-F1
#
_cell.length_a   1.000
_cell.length_b   1.000
_cell.length_c   1.000
_cell.angle_alpha   90.00
_cell.angle_beta   90.00
_cell.angle_gamma   90.00
#
_symmetry.space_group_name_H-M   'P 1'
#
loop_
_entity.id
_entity.type
_entity.pdbx_description
1 polymer ?
#
loop_
_entity_poly.entity_id
_entity_poly.type
_entity_poly.pdbx_seq_one_letter_code
_entity_poly.pdbx_strand_id
1 'polypeptide(L)'
;MNLFNIIKNQLIEIIEWTDDSRDTLSYRWPDEDKEIKNGAQLIVRESQQVQFVSAGQYADLFGPGKHALTTQNIPILSTIQGWKHGFQSPFKCDVYYLNTRLFTGNKWGTSNPVMLRDKDFGVVRIRAFGTYDFRIVQPAKFLKEVAGTDQNFRLDEFADTMRSRIVSIFTEALAKAQVPVLDVATRYSDLGDALLQIINPAVTDKYGLEITSFILENVSVPPEVEQAIDKRSSMGAIGNLNDYVKYQMGQAMANGSEGAAAATLPATMAMGFGMAQEMMKSMQGGAAGAHGASGAGASSADPFSPEAAQAAHTQAAPAPAAMQVFTPAQAAQVLGVAEADVLAEIQAGHLKARQIGSQWRIGQAALDEFLRG
;
A
#
# COMPACT_ATOMS: atom_id res chain seq x y z
N MET A 1 -64.43 14.99 13.01
CA MET A 1 -63.48 13.92 13.35
C MET A 1 -63.72 12.76 12.40
N ASN A 2 -62.84 12.60 11.40
CA ASN A 2 -63.07 11.72 10.25
C ASN A 2 -62.73 10.25 10.57
N LEU A 3 -63.76 9.40 10.66
CA LEU A 3 -63.62 7.93 10.70
C LEU A 3 -62.78 7.38 9.53
N PHE A 4 -62.80 8.05 8.37
CA PHE A 4 -62.03 7.68 7.19
C PHE A 4 -60.50 7.87 7.33
N ASN A 5 -60.04 8.77 8.20
CA ASN A 5 -58.59 8.90 8.48
C ASN A 5 -58.09 7.77 9.40
N ILE A 6 -58.96 7.18 10.21
CA ILE A 6 -58.62 6.07 11.13
C ILE A 6 -58.41 4.78 10.34
N ILE A 7 -59.20 4.53 9.29
CA ILE A 7 -59.08 3.31 8.46
C ILE A 7 -57.85 3.39 7.53
N LYS A 8 -57.48 4.56 7.03
CA LYS A 8 -56.22 4.74 6.27
C LYS A 8 -54.96 4.61 7.14
N ASN A 9 -55.05 4.91 8.43
CA ASN A 9 -53.92 4.76 9.37
C ASN A 9 -53.68 3.33 9.87
N GLN A 10 -54.54 2.38 9.50
CA GLN A 10 -54.39 0.95 9.84
C GLN A 10 -53.79 0.10 8.70
N LEU A 11 -53.40 0.71 7.57
CA LEU A 11 -52.61 -0.01 6.58
C LEU A 11 -51.27 -0.38 7.22
N ILE A 12 -51.02 -1.68 7.34
CA ILE A 12 -49.75 -2.25 7.80
C ILE A 12 -48.66 -1.67 6.89
N GLU A 13 -47.76 -0.90 7.48
CA GLU A 13 -46.59 -0.39 6.79
C GLU A 13 -45.66 -1.56 6.46
N ILE A 14 -45.23 -1.64 5.21
CA ILE A 14 -44.28 -2.66 4.75
C ILE A 14 -42.97 -1.93 4.46
N ILE A 15 -41.94 -2.30 5.21
CA ILE A 15 -40.58 -1.80 5.04
C ILE A 15 -39.83 -2.89 4.30
N GLU A 16 -39.51 -2.64 3.04
CA GLU A 16 -38.77 -3.57 2.20
C GLU A 16 -37.89 -2.82 1.22
N TRP A 17 -36.68 -3.31 0.97
CA TRP A 17 -35.82 -2.76 -0.06
C TRP A 17 -35.25 -3.87 -0.95
N THR A 18 -35.23 -3.60 -2.25
CA THR A 18 -34.57 -4.44 -3.24
C THR A 18 -33.47 -3.63 -3.89
N ASP A 19 -32.25 -4.12 -3.78
CA ASP A 19 -31.11 -3.56 -4.50
C ASP A 19 -31.25 -3.88 -5.99
N ASP A 20 -31.40 -2.85 -6.80
CA ASP A 20 -31.35 -2.92 -8.27
C ASP A 20 -29.92 -2.68 -8.79
N SER A 21 -29.01 -2.26 -7.92
CA SER A 21 -27.61 -2.02 -8.23
C SER A 21 -26.75 -3.25 -7.98
N ARG A 22 -25.48 -3.19 -8.43
CA ARG A 22 -24.48 -4.23 -8.14
C ARG A 22 -23.40 -3.79 -7.17
N ASP A 23 -23.53 -2.60 -6.61
CA ASP A 23 -22.45 -1.89 -5.91
C ASP A 23 -22.91 -1.10 -4.68
N THR A 24 -24.21 -1.04 -4.37
CA THR A 24 -24.67 -0.51 -3.07
C THR A 24 -24.29 -1.46 -1.93
N LEU A 25 -23.61 -0.92 -0.92
CA LEU A 25 -23.21 -1.64 0.29
C LEU A 25 -24.25 -1.47 1.40
N SER A 26 -24.75 -0.24 1.59
CA SER A 26 -25.83 0.04 2.54
C SER A 26 -26.80 1.10 2.03
N TYR A 27 -28.08 0.92 2.38
CA TYR A 27 -29.17 1.81 2.04
C TYR A 27 -29.98 2.16 3.29
N ARG A 28 -30.15 3.46 3.58
CA ARG A 28 -31.06 3.93 4.62
C ARG A 28 -32.46 4.09 4.02
N TRP A 29 -33.42 3.39 4.62
CA TRP A 29 -34.82 3.51 4.24
C TRP A 29 -35.30 4.97 4.36
N PRO A 30 -35.91 5.53 3.30
CA PRO A 30 -36.38 6.90 3.30
C PRO A 30 -37.70 6.98 4.07
N ASP A 31 -37.60 7.36 5.35
CA ASP A 31 -38.74 7.76 6.16
C ASP A 31 -38.51 9.21 6.62
N GLU A 32 -39.36 10.12 6.15
CA GLU A 32 -39.23 11.56 6.42
C GLU A 32 -39.43 11.89 7.90
N ASP A 33 -40.38 11.20 8.55
CA ASP A 33 -40.71 11.40 9.97
C ASP A 33 -39.94 10.45 10.90
N LYS A 34 -39.29 9.44 10.31
CA LYS A 34 -38.59 8.33 10.99
C LYS A 34 -39.48 7.57 11.97
N GLU A 35 -40.80 7.63 11.80
CA GLU A 35 -41.79 7.07 12.70
C GLU A 35 -42.31 5.74 12.15
N ILE A 36 -41.72 4.64 12.63
CA ILE A 36 -42.18 3.31 12.24
C ILE A 36 -43.47 2.99 12.99
N LYS A 37 -44.54 2.66 12.24
CA LYS A 37 -45.83 2.29 12.82
C LYS A 37 -45.71 0.98 13.59
N ASN A 38 -46.37 0.92 14.75
CA ASN A 38 -46.47 -0.32 15.50
C ASN A 38 -47.26 -1.37 14.70
N GLY A 39 -46.67 -2.54 14.51
CA GLY A 39 -47.21 -3.61 13.66
C GLY A 39 -46.71 -3.58 12.22
N ALA A 40 -45.80 -2.65 11.86
CA ALA A 40 -45.13 -2.64 10.56
C ALA A 40 -44.45 -4.00 10.28
N GLN A 41 -44.35 -4.35 9.00
CA GLN A 41 -43.72 -5.58 8.54
C GLN A 41 -42.39 -5.24 7.89
N LEU A 42 -41.31 -5.73 8.47
CA LEU A 42 -39.98 -5.67 7.87
C LEU A 42 -39.77 -6.91 7.01
N ILE A 43 -39.37 -6.72 5.76
CA ILE A 43 -39.02 -7.81 4.84
C ILE A 43 -37.53 -7.68 4.51
N VAL A 44 -36.75 -8.65 4.99
CA VAL A 44 -35.31 -8.74 4.75
C VAL A 44 -35.05 -9.85 3.74
N ARG A 45 -34.29 -9.56 2.68
CA ARG A 45 -33.93 -10.57 1.67
C ARG A 45 -32.79 -11.46 2.15
N GLU A 46 -32.62 -12.63 1.52
CA GLU A 46 -31.57 -13.62 1.84
C GLU A 46 -30.15 -13.04 1.84
N SER A 47 -29.87 -12.10 0.95
CA SER A 47 -28.56 -11.44 0.82
C SER A 47 -28.45 -10.14 1.61
N GLN A 48 -29.32 -9.92 2.59
CA GLN A 48 -29.40 -8.68 3.33
C GLN A 48 -29.48 -8.90 4.83
N GLN A 49 -29.06 -7.86 5.56
CA GLN A 49 -29.38 -7.68 6.96
C GLN A 49 -29.87 -6.26 7.18
N VAL A 50 -30.68 -6.07 8.23
CA VAL A 50 -31.25 -4.76 8.55
C VAL A 50 -30.86 -4.35 9.95
N GLN A 51 -30.14 -3.23 10.07
CA GLN A 51 -29.74 -2.65 11.33
C GLN A 51 -30.66 -1.48 11.69
N PHE A 52 -31.25 -1.54 12.88
CA PHE A 52 -32.02 -0.43 13.43
C PHE A 52 -31.11 0.49 14.24
N VAL A 53 -31.33 1.79 14.13
CA VAL A 53 -30.67 2.82 14.94
C VAL A 53 -31.73 3.67 15.60
N SER A 54 -31.71 3.80 16.93
CA SER A 54 -32.64 4.65 17.66
C SER A 54 -31.93 5.49 18.69
N ALA A 55 -32.36 6.74 18.83
CA ALA A 55 -31.71 7.74 19.69
C ALA A 55 -30.18 7.82 19.47
N GLY A 56 -29.71 7.58 18.24
CA GLY A 56 -28.29 7.58 17.89
C GLY A 56 -27.50 6.33 18.31
N GLN A 57 -28.17 5.27 18.76
CA GLN A 57 -27.53 4.00 19.15
C GLN A 57 -28.00 2.85 18.25
N TYR A 58 -27.06 1.98 17.87
CA TYR A 58 -27.39 0.73 17.19
C TYR A 58 -28.21 -0.15 18.14
N ALA A 59 -29.42 -0.50 17.70
CA ALA A 59 -30.33 -1.39 18.39
C ALA A 59 -30.25 -2.78 17.74
N ASP A 60 -31.40 -3.32 17.36
CA ASP A 60 -31.51 -4.70 16.88
C ASP A 60 -31.07 -4.88 15.43
N LEU A 61 -30.54 -6.08 15.15
CA LEU A 61 -30.11 -6.54 13.82
C LEU A 61 -31.02 -7.67 13.35
N PHE A 62 -31.68 -7.48 12.22
CA PHE A 62 -32.59 -8.45 11.62
C PHE A 62 -31.92 -9.17 10.44
N GLY A 63 -31.97 -10.50 10.47
CA GLY A 63 -31.55 -11.35 9.34
C GLY A 63 -32.68 -11.56 8.32
N PRO A 64 -32.44 -12.39 7.28
CA PRO A 64 -33.41 -12.69 6.24
C PRO A 64 -34.77 -13.18 6.78
N GLY A 65 -35.84 -12.79 6.09
CA GLY A 65 -37.20 -13.20 6.41
C GLY A 65 -38.15 -12.04 6.69
N LYS A 66 -39.35 -12.40 7.17
CA LYS A 66 -40.42 -11.46 7.50
C LYS A 66 -40.48 -11.27 9.00
N HIS A 67 -40.36 -10.03 9.46
CA HIS A 67 -40.36 -9.67 10.87
C HIS A 67 -41.49 -8.70 11.18
N ALA A 68 -42.26 -8.98 12.23
CA ALA A 68 -43.28 -8.06 12.73
C ALA A 68 -42.64 -7.08 13.71
N LEU A 69 -42.62 -5.80 13.35
CA LEU A 69 -42.07 -4.73 14.16
C LEU A 69 -43.11 -4.28 15.17
N THR A 70 -43.01 -4.81 16.39
CA THR A 70 -43.82 -4.37 17.52
C THR A 70 -42.93 -3.90 18.64
N THR A 71 -43.36 -2.89 19.39
CA THR A 71 -42.59 -2.32 20.51
C THR A 71 -42.17 -3.38 21.56
N GLN A 72 -42.87 -4.52 21.61
CA GLN A 72 -42.60 -5.64 22.52
C GLN A 72 -41.51 -6.60 22.01
N ASN A 73 -41.29 -6.69 20.69
CA ASN A 73 -40.38 -7.64 20.06
C ASN A 73 -38.99 -7.07 19.75
N ILE A 74 -38.70 -5.84 20.16
CA ILE A 74 -37.44 -5.16 19.87
C ILE A 74 -36.73 -4.85 21.21
N PRO A 75 -35.88 -5.77 21.72
CA PRO A 75 -35.36 -5.75 23.09
C PRO A 75 -34.60 -4.47 23.47
N ILE A 76 -33.75 -3.96 22.58
CA ILE A 76 -32.92 -2.79 22.88
C ILE A 76 -33.74 -1.50 22.77
N LEU A 77 -34.63 -1.39 21.77
CA LEU A 77 -35.54 -0.24 21.66
C LEU A 77 -36.48 -0.12 22.87
N SER A 78 -36.98 -1.24 23.38
CA SER A 78 -37.84 -1.26 24.57
C SER A 78 -37.15 -0.75 25.84
N THR A 79 -35.83 -0.95 25.93
CA THR A 79 -35.00 -0.53 27.07
C THR A 79 -34.59 0.94 26.97
N ILE A 80 -34.24 1.43 25.77
CA ILE A 80 -33.82 2.83 25.54
C ILE A 80 -34.99 3.81 25.67
N GLN A 81 -36.21 3.42 25.27
CA GLN A 81 -37.36 4.35 25.21
C GLN A 81 -38.23 4.42 26.47
N GLY A 82 -37.86 3.75 27.57
CA GLY A 82 -38.34 4.12 28.92
C GLY A 82 -39.82 4.52 29.03
N TRP A 83 -40.72 3.62 28.64
CA TRP A 83 -41.95 3.32 29.40
C TRP A 83 -42.80 4.52 29.91
N LYS A 84 -43.22 5.44 29.04
CA LYS A 84 -44.27 6.44 29.40
C LYS A 84 -45.39 6.66 28.40
N HIS A 85 -45.23 6.24 27.14
CA HIS A 85 -46.31 6.25 26.15
C HIS A 85 -46.69 4.80 25.88
N GLY A 86 -47.96 4.45 26.10
CA GLY A 86 -48.45 3.07 26.03
C GLY A 86 -48.02 2.35 24.75
N PHE A 87 -47.97 1.02 24.84
CA PHE A 87 -47.47 0.02 23.87
C PHE A 87 -48.09 0.05 22.45
N GLN A 88 -48.61 1.19 21.99
CA GLN A 88 -49.23 1.46 20.70
C GLN A 88 -48.66 2.70 19.97
N SER A 89 -47.68 3.40 20.54
CA SER A 89 -47.09 4.58 19.87
C SER A 89 -46.09 4.18 18.78
N PRO A 90 -46.06 4.89 17.63
CA PRO A 90 -44.94 4.82 16.68
C PRO A 90 -43.62 5.10 17.39
N PHE A 91 -42.55 4.46 16.93
CA PHE A 91 -41.21 4.64 17.49
C PHE A 91 -40.27 5.25 16.45
N LYS A 92 -39.38 6.13 16.92
CA LYS A 92 -38.39 6.79 16.06
C LYS A 92 -37.14 5.96 15.89
N CYS A 93 -36.87 5.52 14.65
CA CYS A 93 -35.64 4.83 14.32
C CYS A 93 -35.25 5.00 12.84
N ASP A 94 -33.94 5.00 12.58
CA ASP A 94 -33.41 4.82 11.24
C ASP A 94 -33.29 3.33 10.93
N VAL A 95 -33.66 2.95 9.71
CA VAL A 95 -33.58 1.57 9.22
C VAL A 95 -32.53 1.50 8.11
N TYR A 96 -31.45 0.76 8.37
CA TYR A 96 -30.37 0.56 7.40
C TYR A 96 -30.40 -0.86 6.86
N TYR A 97 -30.62 -1.01 5.56
CA TYR A 97 -30.37 -2.25 4.84
C TYR A 97 -28.89 -2.33 4.50
N LEU A 98 -28.30 -3.51 4.71
CA LEU A 98 -26.94 -3.83 4.31
C LEU A 98 -26.93 -5.07 3.44
N ASN A 99 -26.23 -5.00 2.31
CA ASN A 99 -26.02 -6.16 1.45
C ASN A 99 -24.87 -7.02 2.00
N THR A 100 -25.18 -8.27 2.36
CA THR A 100 -24.24 -9.24 2.92
C THR A 100 -23.78 -10.28 1.90
N ARG A 101 -24.21 -10.16 0.64
CA ARG A 101 -23.68 -10.96 -0.47
C ARG A 101 -22.19 -10.72 -0.68
N LEU A 102 -21.59 -11.61 -1.46
CA LEU A 102 -20.22 -11.45 -1.92
C LEU A 102 -20.11 -10.33 -2.97
N PHE A 103 -19.17 -9.42 -2.75
CA PHE A 103 -18.73 -8.42 -3.71
C PHE A 103 -17.44 -8.90 -4.34
N THR A 104 -17.50 -9.27 -5.61
CA THR A 104 -16.41 -9.95 -6.31
C THR A 104 -15.66 -9.04 -7.28
N GLY A 105 -14.39 -9.36 -7.56
CA GLY A 105 -13.61 -8.74 -8.63
C GLY A 105 -13.07 -7.34 -8.28
N ASN A 106 -12.95 -7.04 -6.99
CA ASN A 106 -12.36 -5.79 -6.54
C ASN A 106 -10.86 -5.82 -6.76
N LYS A 107 -10.30 -4.77 -7.37
CA LYS A 107 -8.88 -4.72 -7.70
C LYS A 107 -8.07 -4.10 -6.58
N TRP A 108 -6.91 -4.68 -6.30
CA TRP A 108 -5.90 -4.11 -5.43
C TRP A 108 -4.55 -4.06 -6.13
N GLY A 109 -3.69 -3.14 -5.73
CA GLY A 109 -2.34 -3.08 -6.25
C GLY A 109 -1.52 -1.94 -5.65
N THR A 110 -0.22 -2.14 -5.61
CA THR A 110 0.74 -1.15 -5.10
C THR A 110 0.85 0.01 -6.09
N SER A 111 0.38 1.20 -5.72
CA SER A 111 0.52 2.40 -6.57
C SER A 111 1.99 2.78 -6.80
N ASN A 112 2.81 2.64 -5.75
CA ASN A 112 4.25 2.86 -5.79
C ASN A 112 4.98 1.54 -5.50
N PRO A 113 6.18 1.33 -6.06
CA PRO A 113 7.00 0.17 -5.71
C PRO A 113 7.26 0.10 -4.21
N VAL A 114 7.09 -1.09 -3.66
CA VAL A 114 7.39 -1.41 -2.26
C VAL A 114 8.81 -1.92 -2.18
N MET A 115 9.62 -1.36 -1.27
CA MET A 115 10.98 -1.85 -1.02
C MET A 115 10.93 -3.08 -0.11
N LEU A 116 11.48 -4.19 -0.58
CA LEU A 116 11.62 -5.45 0.14
C LEU A 116 13.10 -5.81 0.23
N ARG A 117 13.52 -6.40 1.36
CA ARG A 117 14.81 -7.06 1.45
C ARG A 117 14.67 -8.51 1.01
N ASP A 118 15.26 -8.82 -0.12
CA ASP A 118 15.41 -10.13 -0.70
C ASP A 118 16.78 -10.74 -0.34
N LYS A 119 16.83 -12.06 -0.17
CA LYS A 119 18.06 -12.78 0.22
C LYS A 119 19.04 -12.95 -0.93
N ASP A 120 18.55 -13.06 -2.16
CA ASP A 120 19.36 -13.27 -3.36
C ASP A 120 19.78 -11.96 -4.02
N PHE A 121 18.90 -10.96 -4.01
CA PHE A 121 19.09 -9.71 -4.77
C PHE A 121 19.31 -8.48 -3.89
N GLY A 122 19.26 -8.61 -2.57
CA GLY A 122 19.41 -7.48 -1.65
C GLY A 122 18.14 -6.64 -1.57
N VAL A 123 18.24 -5.31 -1.67
CA VAL A 123 17.03 -4.46 -1.62
C VAL A 123 16.40 -4.39 -3.00
N VAL A 124 15.21 -4.98 -3.14
CA VAL A 124 14.44 -5.02 -4.38
C VAL A 124 13.19 -4.16 -4.22
N ARG A 125 12.80 -3.48 -5.30
CA ARG A 125 11.51 -2.78 -5.37
C ARG A 125 10.53 -3.69 -6.08
N ILE A 126 9.38 -3.97 -5.49
CA ILE A 126 8.37 -4.81 -6.13
C ILE A 126 7.10 -4.01 -6.35
N ARG A 127 6.40 -4.32 -7.44
CA ARG A 127 4.99 -3.93 -7.60
C ARG A 127 4.15 -5.18 -7.66
N ALA A 128 3.06 -5.19 -6.91
CA ALA A 128 2.14 -6.32 -6.84
C ALA A 128 0.72 -5.84 -7.12
N PHE A 129 -0.06 -6.65 -7.82
CA PHE A 129 -1.48 -6.40 -8.02
C PHE A 129 -2.27 -7.71 -8.09
N GLY A 130 -3.58 -7.59 -7.90
CA GLY A 130 -4.52 -8.68 -8.10
C GLY A 130 -5.94 -8.29 -7.73
N THR A 131 -6.70 -9.27 -7.29
CA THR A 131 -8.13 -9.12 -7.00
C THR A 131 -8.49 -9.66 -5.62
N TYR A 132 -9.57 -9.16 -5.05
CA TYR A 132 -10.11 -9.63 -3.78
C TYR A 132 -11.64 -9.58 -3.77
N ASP A 133 -12.22 -10.50 -3.02
CA ASP A 133 -13.67 -10.59 -2.82
C ASP A 133 -13.99 -10.41 -1.34
N PHE A 134 -15.01 -9.63 -1.03
CA PHE A 134 -15.37 -9.33 0.35
C PHE A 134 -16.88 -9.35 0.58
N ARG A 135 -17.28 -9.42 1.86
CA ARG A 135 -18.66 -9.25 2.31
C ARG A 135 -18.73 -8.55 3.65
N ILE A 136 -19.89 -8.00 3.98
CA ILE A 136 -20.17 -7.41 5.28
C ILE A 136 -20.53 -8.51 6.27
N VAL A 137 -19.84 -8.55 7.42
CA VAL A 137 -20.06 -9.53 8.49
C VAL A 137 -20.45 -8.91 9.82
N GLN A 138 -20.13 -7.63 10.05
CA GLN A 138 -20.53 -6.88 11.26
C GLN A 138 -21.22 -5.57 10.85
N PRO A 139 -22.55 -5.59 10.59
CA PRO A 139 -23.30 -4.44 10.10
C PRO A 139 -23.17 -3.17 10.93
N ALA A 140 -23.37 -3.27 12.25
CA ALA A 140 -23.26 -2.11 13.14
C ALA A 140 -21.86 -1.46 13.08
N LYS A 141 -20.80 -2.27 13.01
CA LYS A 141 -19.43 -1.76 12.90
C LYS A 141 -19.18 -1.12 11.53
N PHE A 142 -19.65 -1.76 10.46
CA PHE A 142 -19.55 -1.21 9.11
C PHE A 142 -20.24 0.16 9.00
N LEU A 143 -21.47 0.28 9.52
CA LEU A 143 -22.17 1.57 9.55
C LEU A 143 -21.42 2.59 10.40
N LYS A 144 -20.87 2.19 11.54
CA LYS A 144 -20.20 3.12 12.46
C LYS A 144 -18.89 3.67 11.90
N GLU A 145 -18.07 2.81 11.32
CA GLU A 145 -16.68 3.12 10.98
C GLU A 145 -16.49 3.41 9.48
N VAL A 146 -17.45 3.03 8.62
CA VAL A 146 -17.34 3.15 7.16
C VAL A 146 -18.47 3.98 6.54
N ALA A 147 -19.72 3.49 6.56
CA ALA A 147 -20.82 4.13 5.82
C ALA A 147 -21.40 5.37 6.52
N GLY A 148 -21.24 5.47 7.84
CA GLY A 148 -21.78 6.56 8.64
C GLY A 148 -23.30 6.68 8.54
N THR A 149 -23.77 7.90 8.28
CA THR A 149 -25.20 8.21 8.13
C THR A 149 -25.65 8.34 6.68
N ASP A 150 -24.83 7.89 5.72
CA ASP A 150 -25.17 7.96 4.30
C ASP A 150 -26.48 7.23 4.00
N GLN A 151 -27.26 7.81 3.09
CA GLN A 151 -28.50 7.19 2.63
C GLN A 151 -28.26 6.07 1.63
N ASN A 152 -27.24 6.16 0.79
CA ASN A 152 -26.95 5.16 -0.24
C ASN A 152 -25.43 5.04 -0.44
N PHE A 153 -24.80 4.29 0.45
CA PHE A 153 -23.34 4.10 0.44
C PHE A 153 -22.94 3.05 -0.58
N ARG A 154 -22.11 3.45 -1.55
CA ARG A 154 -21.68 2.61 -2.68
C ARG A 154 -20.23 2.16 -2.55
N LEU A 155 -19.88 1.15 -3.34
CA LEU A 155 -18.57 0.51 -3.33
C LEU A 155 -17.42 1.48 -3.69
N ASP A 156 -17.65 2.35 -4.67
CA ASP A 156 -16.66 3.31 -5.20
C ASP A 156 -16.21 4.33 -4.14
N GLU A 157 -17.11 4.76 -3.27
CA GLU A 157 -16.82 5.67 -2.15
C GLU A 157 -15.78 5.10 -1.17
N PHE A 158 -15.67 3.77 -1.10
CA PHE A 158 -14.76 3.09 -0.18
C PHE A 158 -13.57 2.39 -0.86
N ALA A 159 -13.62 2.21 -2.18
CA ALA A 159 -12.69 1.37 -2.93
C ALA A 159 -11.22 1.81 -2.79
N ASP A 160 -10.93 3.12 -2.85
CA ASP A 160 -9.57 3.65 -2.76
C ASP A 160 -8.97 3.51 -1.35
N THR A 161 -9.80 3.73 -0.33
CA THR A 161 -9.43 3.53 1.08
C THR A 161 -9.09 2.06 1.34
N MET A 162 -9.94 1.15 0.84
CA MET A 162 -9.72 -0.28 0.97
C MET A 162 -8.46 -0.74 0.24
N ARG A 163 -8.24 -0.26 -1.00
CA ARG A 163 -7.02 -0.56 -1.78
C ARG A 163 -5.77 -0.18 -1.00
N SER A 164 -5.73 1.03 -0.46
CA SER A 164 -4.58 1.54 0.30
C SER A 164 -4.31 0.71 1.56
N ARG A 165 -5.38 0.29 2.26
CA ARG A 165 -5.28 -0.57 3.44
C ARG A 165 -4.73 -1.96 3.09
N ILE A 166 -5.27 -2.58 2.06
CA ILE A 166 -4.83 -3.90 1.59
C ILE A 166 -3.34 -3.86 1.21
N VAL A 167 -2.90 -2.85 0.46
CA VAL A 167 -1.49 -2.67 0.10
C VAL A 167 -0.59 -2.55 1.33
N SER A 168 -1.04 -1.83 2.35
CA SER A 168 -0.30 -1.70 3.61
C SER A 168 -0.15 -3.05 4.31
N ILE A 169 -1.23 -3.84 4.42
CA ILE A 169 -1.21 -5.16 5.07
C ILE A 169 -0.35 -6.14 4.26
N PHE A 170 -0.51 -6.16 2.94
CA PHE A 170 0.31 -6.97 2.03
C PHE A 170 1.79 -6.70 2.23
N THR A 171 2.18 -5.42 2.25
CA THR A 171 3.58 -4.99 2.44
C THR A 171 4.14 -5.47 3.78
N GLU A 172 3.36 -5.31 4.86
CA GLU A 172 3.77 -5.74 6.19
C GLU A 172 3.91 -7.26 6.28
N ALA A 173 2.97 -8.01 5.71
CA ALA A 173 3.00 -9.45 5.69
C ALA A 173 4.19 -9.99 4.90
N LEU A 174 4.48 -9.41 3.73
CA LEU A 174 5.62 -9.82 2.91
C LEU A 174 6.96 -9.52 3.60
N ALA A 175 7.08 -8.37 4.26
CA ALA A 175 8.27 -8.03 5.03
C ALA A 175 8.52 -9.00 6.20
N LYS A 176 7.45 -9.47 6.87
CA LYS A 176 7.54 -10.47 7.95
C LYS A 176 7.87 -11.87 7.43
N ALA A 177 7.33 -12.25 6.28
CA ALA A 177 7.49 -13.59 5.73
C ALA A 177 8.90 -13.85 5.16
N GLN A 178 9.65 -12.79 4.79
CA GLN A 178 11.00 -12.89 4.21
C GLN A 178 11.10 -13.87 3.03
N VAL A 179 10.03 -13.96 2.23
CA VAL A 179 9.94 -14.84 1.06
C VAL A 179 10.75 -14.23 -0.08
N PRO A 180 11.65 -15.00 -0.71
CA PRO A 180 12.35 -14.54 -1.92
C PRO A 180 11.37 -14.17 -3.02
N VAL A 181 11.65 -13.11 -3.77
CA VAL A 181 10.75 -12.58 -4.80
C VAL A 181 10.46 -13.61 -5.90
N LEU A 182 11.42 -14.48 -6.22
CA LEU A 182 11.24 -15.57 -7.19
C LEU A 182 10.26 -16.63 -6.69
N ASP A 183 10.28 -16.94 -5.40
CA ASP A 183 9.40 -17.94 -4.80
C ASP A 183 7.96 -17.44 -4.74
N VAL A 184 7.77 -16.12 -4.54
CA VAL A 184 6.45 -15.47 -4.60
C VAL A 184 5.76 -15.77 -5.94
N ALA A 185 6.50 -15.71 -7.05
CA ALA A 185 5.96 -15.96 -8.39
C ALA A 185 5.45 -17.39 -8.61
N THR A 186 5.97 -18.36 -7.87
CA THR A 186 5.59 -19.78 -7.99
C THR A 186 4.49 -20.19 -7.02
N ARG A 187 4.14 -19.34 -6.04
CA ARG A 187 3.26 -19.67 -4.90
C ARG A 187 2.15 -18.65 -4.69
N TYR A 188 1.62 -18.06 -5.75
CA TYR A 188 0.59 -17.02 -5.63
C TYR A 188 -0.67 -17.48 -4.88
N SER A 189 -1.12 -18.72 -5.07
CA SER A 189 -2.29 -19.26 -4.35
C SER A 189 -2.04 -19.37 -2.84
N ASP A 190 -0.93 -20.03 -2.47
CA ASP A 190 -0.59 -20.30 -1.07
C ASP A 190 -0.32 -19.02 -0.31
N LEU A 191 0.27 -18.03 -0.99
CA LEU A 191 0.51 -16.71 -0.44
C LEU A 191 -0.82 -15.96 -0.23
N GLY A 192 -1.77 -16.06 -1.17
CA GLY A 192 -3.11 -15.51 -1.00
C GLY A 192 -3.81 -16.04 0.25
N ASP A 193 -3.81 -17.36 0.43
CA ASP A 193 -4.42 -18.02 1.59
C ASP A 193 -3.73 -17.63 2.91
N ALA A 194 -2.41 -17.56 2.92
CA ALA A 194 -1.64 -17.11 4.09
C ALA A 194 -1.92 -15.64 4.43
N LEU A 195 -2.07 -14.78 3.41
CA LEU A 195 -2.39 -13.37 3.61
C LEU A 195 -3.80 -13.17 4.17
N LEU A 196 -4.78 -14.00 3.79
CA LEU A 196 -6.13 -13.91 4.34
C LEU A 196 -6.14 -14.02 5.87
N GLN A 197 -5.28 -14.87 6.45
CA GLN A 197 -5.14 -15.03 7.91
C GLN A 197 -4.64 -13.76 8.62
N ILE A 198 -3.94 -12.88 7.90
CA ILE A 198 -3.40 -11.62 8.42
C ILE A 198 -4.36 -10.46 8.12
N ILE A 199 -4.97 -10.46 6.93
CA ILE A 199 -5.88 -9.41 6.47
C ILE A 199 -7.19 -9.43 7.25
N ASN A 200 -7.80 -10.60 7.43
CA ASN A 200 -9.15 -10.70 8.00
C ASN A 200 -9.27 -10.15 9.41
N PRO A 201 -8.36 -10.42 10.36
CA PRO A 201 -8.41 -9.78 11.68
C PRO A 201 -8.40 -8.26 11.58
N ALA A 202 -7.48 -7.69 10.78
CA ALA A 202 -7.34 -6.24 10.65
C ALA A 202 -8.56 -5.57 9.99
N VAL A 203 -9.17 -6.23 8.99
CA VAL A 203 -10.30 -5.68 8.24
C VAL A 203 -11.62 -5.89 8.97
N THR A 204 -11.81 -7.04 9.61
CA THR A 204 -13.01 -7.34 10.42
C THR A 204 -13.07 -6.42 11.63
N ASP A 205 -11.95 -6.25 12.34
CA ASP A 205 -11.94 -5.47 13.58
C ASP A 205 -12.15 -3.98 13.36
N LYS A 206 -11.66 -3.44 12.24
CA LYS A 206 -11.76 -2.01 11.92
C LYS A 206 -13.02 -1.66 11.14
N TYR A 207 -13.48 -2.52 10.24
CA TYR A 207 -14.50 -2.17 9.26
C TYR A 207 -15.72 -3.09 9.27
N GLY A 208 -15.67 -4.21 10.01
CA GLY A 208 -16.76 -5.18 10.01
C GLY A 208 -16.91 -5.95 8.69
N LEU A 209 -15.82 -6.06 7.93
CA LEU A 209 -15.76 -6.72 6.63
C LEU A 209 -14.90 -7.99 6.70
N GLU A 210 -15.27 -8.99 5.92
CA GLU A 210 -14.48 -10.21 5.73
C GLU A 210 -14.02 -10.28 4.27
N ILE A 211 -12.71 -10.48 4.08
CA ILE A 211 -12.13 -10.83 2.79
C ILE A 211 -12.19 -12.36 2.65
N THR A 212 -12.93 -12.83 1.66
CA THR A 212 -13.16 -14.26 1.44
C THR A 212 -12.20 -14.88 0.44
N SER A 213 -11.69 -14.06 -0.49
CA SER A 213 -10.73 -14.45 -1.51
C SER A 213 -9.72 -13.32 -1.69
N PHE A 214 -8.45 -13.67 -1.77
CA PHE A 214 -7.37 -12.74 -2.03
C PHE A 214 -6.41 -13.34 -3.04
N ILE A 215 -6.44 -12.82 -4.26
CA ILE A 215 -5.69 -13.34 -5.40
C ILE A 215 -4.56 -12.37 -5.71
N LEU A 216 -3.35 -12.91 -5.78
CA LEU A 216 -2.18 -12.23 -6.31
C LEU A 216 -2.01 -12.64 -7.77
N GLU A 217 -2.12 -11.68 -8.70
CA GLU A 217 -2.05 -11.97 -10.14
C GLU A 217 -0.63 -11.83 -10.67
N ASN A 218 0.10 -10.81 -10.21
CA ASN A 218 1.47 -10.59 -10.65
C ASN A 218 2.29 -9.82 -9.61
N VAL A 219 3.58 -10.17 -9.55
CA VAL A 219 4.61 -9.38 -8.88
C VAL A 219 5.69 -9.04 -9.91
N SER A 220 5.82 -7.76 -10.22
CA SER A 220 6.85 -7.24 -11.12
C SER A 220 8.00 -6.63 -10.33
N VAL A 221 9.21 -6.83 -10.85
CA VAL A 221 10.47 -6.30 -10.34
C VAL A 221 11.00 -5.23 -11.30
N PRO A 222 11.93 -4.34 -10.88
CA PRO A 222 12.51 -3.36 -11.78
C PRO A 222 13.38 -4.05 -12.84
N PRO A 223 13.57 -3.40 -14.01
CA PRO A 223 14.34 -3.96 -15.11
C PRO A 223 15.77 -4.37 -14.73
N GLU A 224 16.40 -3.70 -13.76
CA GLU A 224 17.75 -4.08 -13.32
C GLU A 224 17.78 -5.46 -12.65
N VAL A 225 16.74 -5.79 -11.90
CA VAL A 225 16.60 -7.09 -11.23
C VAL A 225 16.14 -8.15 -12.24
N GLU A 226 15.27 -7.81 -13.18
CA GLU A 226 14.93 -8.70 -14.31
C GLU A 226 16.18 -9.11 -15.10
N GLN A 227 17.03 -8.16 -15.48
CA GLN A 227 18.29 -8.44 -16.17
C GLN A 227 19.25 -9.29 -15.33
N ALA A 228 19.31 -9.05 -14.02
CA ALA A 228 20.13 -9.85 -13.12
C ALA A 228 19.60 -11.30 -13.00
N ILE A 229 18.28 -11.49 -12.96
CA ILE A 229 17.62 -12.79 -13.00
C ILE A 229 17.91 -13.51 -14.32
N ASP A 230 17.75 -12.84 -15.46
CA ASP A 230 18.01 -13.41 -16.79
C ASP A 230 19.49 -13.79 -16.96
N LYS A 231 20.40 -12.95 -16.46
CA LYS A 231 21.85 -13.23 -16.48
C LYS A 231 22.20 -14.41 -15.58
N ARG A 232 21.61 -14.50 -14.38
CA ARG A 232 21.83 -15.65 -13.47
C ARG A 232 21.22 -16.94 -14.04
N SER A 233 20.04 -16.86 -14.64
CA SER A 233 19.35 -17.99 -15.26
C SER A 233 20.10 -18.49 -16.48
N SER A 234 20.60 -17.58 -17.33
CA SER A 234 21.48 -17.96 -18.45
C SER A 234 22.79 -18.58 -17.95
N MET A 235 23.45 -18.05 -16.91
CA MET A 235 24.63 -18.68 -16.31
C MET A 235 24.36 -20.08 -15.76
N GLY A 236 23.22 -20.29 -15.10
CA GLY A 236 22.80 -21.59 -14.58
C GLY A 236 22.46 -22.60 -15.67
N ALA A 237 21.78 -22.17 -16.73
CA ALA A 237 21.48 -23.00 -17.91
C ALA A 237 22.75 -23.36 -18.70
N ILE A 238 23.73 -22.47 -18.69
CA ILE A 238 24.98 -22.63 -19.42
C ILE A 238 25.92 -23.63 -18.74
N GLY A 239 25.84 -23.83 -17.41
CA GLY A 239 26.44 -24.95 -16.64
C GLY A 239 27.98 -25.09 -16.64
N ASN A 240 28.64 -24.66 -17.71
CA ASN A 240 30.07 -24.72 -17.97
C ASN A 240 30.60 -23.31 -18.20
N LEU A 241 31.67 -22.96 -17.47
CA LEU A 241 32.36 -21.69 -17.59
C LEU A 241 32.82 -21.41 -19.04
N ASN A 242 33.14 -22.47 -19.80
CA ASN A 242 33.51 -22.40 -21.21
C ASN A 242 32.36 -21.91 -22.10
N ASP A 243 31.14 -22.32 -21.82
CA ASP A 243 29.97 -21.91 -22.61
C ASP A 243 29.50 -20.51 -22.21
N TYR A 244 29.83 -20.03 -20.99
CA TYR A 244 29.64 -18.64 -20.58
C TYR A 244 30.59 -17.69 -21.32
N VAL A 245 31.86 -18.07 -21.45
CA VAL A 245 32.84 -17.30 -22.25
C VAL A 245 32.38 -17.24 -23.71
N LYS A 246 31.91 -18.35 -24.29
CA LYS A 246 31.33 -18.36 -25.64
C LYS A 246 30.05 -17.52 -25.74
N TYR A 247 29.18 -17.55 -24.74
CA TYR A 247 27.95 -16.75 -24.71
C TYR A 247 28.23 -15.25 -24.62
N GLN A 248 29.16 -14.84 -23.76
CA GLN A 248 29.63 -13.45 -23.68
C GLN A 248 30.32 -13.02 -24.97
N MET A 249 31.16 -13.87 -25.57
CA MET A 249 31.77 -13.62 -26.87
C MET A 249 30.71 -13.48 -27.97
N GLY A 250 29.68 -14.33 -27.96
CA GLY A 250 28.55 -14.29 -28.90
C GLY A 250 27.69 -13.05 -28.74
N GLN A 251 27.38 -12.62 -27.50
CA GLN A 251 26.68 -11.36 -27.25
C GLN A 251 27.53 -10.15 -27.64
N ALA A 252 28.84 -10.18 -27.40
CA ALA A 252 29.75 -9.11 -27.84
C ALA A 252 29.82 -9.03 -29.38
N MET A 253 29.70 -10.16 -30.08
CA MET A 253 29.57 -10.19 -31.54
C MET A 253 28.19 -9.75 -32.03
N ALA A 254 27.12 -10.02 -31.28
CA ALA A 254 25.75 -9.66 -31.66
C ALA A 254 25.41 -8.19 -31.36
N ASN A 255 25.92 -7.64 -30.26
CA ASN A 255 25.74 -6.23 -29.87
C ASN A 255 26.86 -5.31 -30.41
N GLY A 256 27.95 -5.89 -30.91
CA GLY A 256 29.01 -5.19 -31.63
C GLY A 256 28.58 -4.97 -33.08
N SER A 257 28.15 -3.75 -33.39
CA SER A 257 27.71 -3.29 -34.71
C SER A 257 28.39 -3.99 -35.89
N GLU A 258 27.57 -4.44 -36.84
CA GLU A 258 27.93 -5.16 -38.08
C GLU A 258 28.96 -4.47 -39.01
N GLY A 259 29.55 -3.34 -38.60
CA GLY A 259 30.59 -2.62 -39.34
C GLY A 259 31.94 -2.49 -38.63
N ALA A 260 32.06 -2.76 -37.33
CA ALA A 260 33.29 -2.50 -36.56
C ALA A 260 34.02 -3.76 -36.06
N ALA A 261 33.35 -4.92 -36.05
CA ALA A 261 33.90 -6.18 -35.52
C ALA A 261 34.92 -6.88 -36.46
N ALA A 262 34.86 -6.63 -37.77
CA ALA A 262 35.75 -7.30 -38.73
C ALA A 262 37.24 -6.87 -38.59
N ALA A 263 37.50 -5.66 -38.09
CA ALA A 263 38.86 -5.14 -37.92
C ALA A 263 39.37 -5.20 -36.47
N THR A 264 38.47 -5.30 -35.49
CA THR A 264 38.82 -5.23 -34.07
C THR A 264 39.02 -6.60 -33.42
N LEU A 265 38.44 -7.69 -33.96
CA LEU A 265 38.66 -9.04 -33.43
C LEU A 265 40.11 -9.53 -33.55
N PRO A 266 40.77 -9.41 -34.73
CA PRO A 266 42.18 -9.77 -34.85
C PRO A 266 43.08 -8.86 -34.01
N ALA A 267 42.73 -7.57 -33.89
CA ALA A 267 43.50 -6.58 -33.15
C ALA A 267 43.39 -6.76 -31.62
N THR A 268 42.21 -7.10 -31.09
CA THR A 268 42.00 -7.37 -29.66
C THR A 268 42.57 -8.71 -29.24
N MET A 269 42.49 -9.73 -30.11
CA MET A 269 43.14 -11.02 -29.86
C MET A 269 44.68 -10.92 -29.94
N ALA A 270 45.21 -10.10 -30.86
CA ALA A 270 46.65 -9.81 -30.94
C ALA A 270 47.16 -8.99 -29.74
N MET A 271 46.39 -8.00 -29.26
CA MET A 271 46.74 -7.28 -28.03
C MET A 271 46.66 -8.18 -26.78
N GLY A 272 45.70 -9.10 -26.70
CA GLY A 272 45.61 -10.08 -25.61
C GLY A 272 46.80 -11.04 -25.55
N PHE A 273 47.30 -11.49 -26.70
CA PHE A 273 48.51 -12.30 -26.78
C PHE A 273 49.79 -11.51 -26.45
N GLY A 274 49.88 -10.25 -26.89
CA GLY A 274 51.02 -9.38 -26.55
C GLY A 274 51.09 -9.07 -25.04
N MET A 275 49.96 -8.81 -24.40
CA MET A 275 49.89 -8.50 -22.97
C MET A 275 50.14 -9.74 -22.10
N ALA A 276 49.70 -10.92 -22.53
CA ALA A 276 49.99 -12.19 -21.86
C ALA A 276 51.49 -12.56 -21.92
N GLN A 277 52.17 -12.22 -23.03
CA GLN A 277 53.60 -12.46 -23.19
C GLN A 277 54.46 -11.49 -22.34
N GLU A 278 54.01 -10.26 -22.14
CA GLU A 278 54.62 -9.29 -21.22
C GLU A 278 54.47 -9.72 -19.75
N MET A 279 53.29 -10.26 -19.38
CA MET A 279 52.98 -10.73 -18.03
C MET A 279 53.73 -12.02 -17.67
N MET A 280 53.95 -12.92 -18.63
CA MET A 280 54.77 -14.11 -18.42
C MET A 280 56.26 -13.76 -18.24
N LYS A 281 56.72 -12.68 -18.88
CA LYS A 281 58.10 -12.18 -18.75
C LYS A 281 58.33 -11.47 -17.42
N SER A 282 57.32 -10.79 -16.85
CA SER A 282 57.44 -10.14 -15.53
C SER A 282 57.40 -11.14 -14.38
N MET A 283 56.81 -12.33 -14.57
CA MET A 283 56.75 -13.38 -13.56
C MET A 283 58.03 -14.22 -13.45
N GLN A 284 58.93 -14.18 -14.46
CA GLN A 284 60.18 -14.96 -14.46
C GLN A 284 61.42 -14.17 -13.97
N GLY A 285 61.26 -12.89 -13.61
CA GLY A 285 62.37 -12.01 -13.17
C GLY A 285 62.48 -11.73 -11.66
N GLY A 286 61.62 -12.29 -10.82
CA GLY A 286 61.50 -11.92 -9.41
C GLY A 286 62.13 -12.93 -8.43
N ALA A 287 63.44 -13.14 -8.49
CA ALA A 287 64.14 -13.98 -7.50
C ALA A 287 65.61 -13.57 -7.29
N ALA A 288 65.85 -12.43 -6.62
CA ALA A 288 67.09 -12.16 -5.86
C ALA A 288 66.99 -10.79 -5.16
N GLY A 289 67.20 -10.75 -3.85
CA GLY A 289 67.46 -9.50 -3.11
C GLY A 289 66.73 -9.42 -1.78
N ALA A 290 67.41 -9.85 -0.72
CA ALA A 290 66.96 -9.78 0.66
C ALA A 290 67.72 -8.69 1.45
N HIS A 291 67.12 -8.27 2.57
CA HIS A 291 67.66 -7.58 3.76
C HIS A 291 67.80 -6.05 3.80
N GLY A 292 67.15 -5.42 4.80
CA GLY A 292 67.71 -4.29 5.54
C GLY A 292 66.74 -3.25 6.15
N ALA A 293 66.55 -3.33 7.49
CA ALA A 293 66.40 -2.22 8.47
C ALA A 293 65.02 -1.57 8.80
N SER A 294 64.48 -2.00 9.95
CA SER A 294 64.01 -1.24 11.15
C SER A 294 63.23 0.10 11.08
N GLY A 295 62.11 0.17 11.82
CA GLY A 295 61.65 1.43 12.45
C GLY A 295 60.17 1.52 12.90
N ALA A 296 59.93 1.27 14.19
CA ALA A 296 58.97 1.92 15.11
C ALA A 296 57.44 2.05 14.80
N GLY A 297 56.64 1.31 15.59
CA GLY A 297 55.62 1.82 16.53
C GLY A 297 54.35 2.54 16.04
N ALA A 298 53.18 1.93 16.27
CA ALA A 298 52.03 2.51 17.01
C ALA A 298 50.79 1.60 16.89
N SER A 299 50.04 1.55 18.00
CA SER A 299 49.02 0.57 18.34
C SER A 299 47.67 0.76 17.63
N SER A 300 47.00 -0.36 17.42
CA SER A 300 45.60 -0.55 17.01
C SER A 300 44.60 -0.20 18.11
N ALA A 301 43.48 0.44 17.75
CA ALA A 301 42.27 0.47 18.56
C ALA A 301 41.02 0.21 17.70
N ASP A 302 40.31 -0.85 18.07
CA ASP A 302 39.05 -1.35 17.52
C ASP A 302 37.84 -0.44 17.85
N PRO A 303 36.90 -0.23 16.91
CA PRO A 303 35.68 0.55 17.13
C PRO A 303 34.45 -0.28 17.58
N PHE A 304 34.61 -1.51 18.09
CA PHE A 304 33.48 -2.37 18.49
C PHE A 304 33.55 -2.81 19.97
N SER A 305 33.50 -1.85 20.90
CA SER A 305 33.22 -2.14 22.32
C SER A 305 31.84 -1.60 22.75
N PRO A 306 31.05 -2.38 23.52
CA PRO A 306 29.62 -2.16 23.73
C PRO A 306 29.33 -1.33 24.99
N GLU A 307 29.78 -0.08 25.02
CA GLU A 307 29.52 0.84 26.16
C GLU A 307 28.80 2.15 25.74
N ALA A 308 28.37 2.24 24.48
CA ALA A 308 27.66 3.41 23.93
C ALA A 308 26.14 3.20 23.76
N ALA A 309 25.52 2.35 24.59
CA ALA A 309 24.08 2.02 24.48
C ALA A 309 23.21 2.60 25.62
N GLN A 310 23.74 3.46 26.50
CA GLN A 310 22.99 3.86 27.70
C GLN A 310 23.23 5.30 28.14
N ALA A 311 22.92 6.27 27.26
CA ALA A 311 22.68 7.66 27.66
C ALA A 311 22.03 8.46 26.50
N ALA A 312 20.72 8.33 26.31
CA ALA A 312 19.97 9.24 25.42
C ALA A 312 18.54 9.48 25.94
N HIS A 313 18.43 9.99 27.16
CA HIS A 313 17.23 10.68 27.66
C HIS A 313 17.69 11.90 28.47
N THR A 314 17.76 13.09 27.86
CA THR A 314 17.20 14.35 28.41
C THR A 314 17.40 15.56 27.48
N GLN A 315 16.27 16.25 27.25
CA GLN A 315 16.00 17.71 27.21
C GLN A 315 16.95 18.74 26.56
N ALA A 316 16.29 19.71 25.93
CA ALA A 316 16.76 20.77 25.04
C ALA A 316 17.27 22.05 25.75
N ALA A 317 18.22 22.76 25.10
CA ALA A 317 18.28 24.22 24.85
C ALA A 317 19.57 24.58 24.05
N PRO A 318 19.68 25.80 23.49
CA PRO A 318 19.65 26.11 22.06
C PRO A 318 21.00 25.93 21.32
N ALA A 319 20.93 25.51 20.05
CA ALA A 319 22.08 25.39 19.15
C ALA A 319 22.33 26.71 18.39
N PRO A 320 23.60 27.04 18.04
CA PRO A 320 23.94 28.17 17.18
C PRO A 320 23.41 27.95 15.75
N ALA A 321 23.12 29.05 15.04
CA ALA A 321 22.48 29.08 13.73
C ALA A 321 23.05 28.06 12.72
N ALA A 322 22.30 26.96 12.52
CA ALA A 322 22.58 26.00 11.46
C ALA A 322 22.21 26.62 10.11
N MET A 323 23.12 26.50 9.14
CA MET A 323 22.96 26.97 7.77
C MET A 323 21.74 26.26 7.12
N GLN A 324 20.62 26.96 6.98
CA GLN A 324 19.38 26.38 6.43
C GLN A 324 19.47 26.31 4.91
N VAL A 325 19.16 25.13 4.36
CA VAL A 325 19.11 24.87 2.91
C VAL A 325 17.74 24.32 2.53
N PHE A 326 17.16 24.87 1.47
CA PHE A 326 15.85 24.54 0.93
C PHE A 326 15.95 23.68 -0.33
N THR A 327 14.94 22.85 -0.56
CA THR A 327 14.70 22.22 -1.87
C THR A 327 13.98 23.21 -2.81
N PRO A 328 13.95 22.99 -4.14
CA PRO A 328 13.17 23.81 -5.06
C PRO A 328 11.68 23.88 -4.69
N ALA A 329 11.08 22.75 -4.29
CA ALA A 329 9.71 22.72 -3.79
C ALA A 329 9.49 23.57 -2.52
N GLN A 330 10.45 23.58 -1.59
CA GLN A 330 10.35 24.38 -0.37
C GLN A 330 10.57 25.87 -0.65
N ALA A 331 11.50 26.21 -1.54
CA ALA A 331 11.68 27.58 -1.99
C ALA A 331 10.45 28.10 -2.75
N ALA A 332 9.81 27.26 -3.57
CA ALA A 332 8.57 27.59 -4.26
C ALA A 332 7.42 27.91 -3.30
N GLN A 333 7.31 27.16 -2.19
CA GLN A 333 6.34 27.45 -1.12
C GLN A 333 6.59 28.78 -0.42
N VAL A 334 7.86 29.12 -0.18
CA VAL A 334 8.23 30.41 0.46
C VAL A 334 8.00 31.58 -0.48
N LEU A 335 8.28 31.40 -1.77
CA LEU A 335 8.10 32.42 -2.80
C LEU A 335 6.65 32.52 -3.32
N GLY A 336 5.78 31.55 -3.00
CA GLY A 336 4.39 31.51 -3.47
C GLY A 336 4.25 31.24 -4.97
N VAL A 337 5.22 30.54 -5.59
CA VAL A 337 5.27 30.25 -7.04
C VAL A 337 5.30 28.74 -7.30
N ALA A 338 5.21 28.33 -8.57
CA ALA A 338 5.36 26.92 -8.92
C ALA A 338 6.83 26.47 -8.85
N GLU A 339 7.07 25.20 -8.51
CA GLU A 339 8.42 24.63 -8.47
C GLU A 339 9.14 24.72 -9.83
N ALA A 340 8.40 24.65 -10.93
CA ALA A 340 8.92 24.81 -12.28
C ALA A 340 9.54 26.20 -12.51
N ASP A 341 8.95 27.24 -11.94
CA ASP A 341 9.44 28.62 -12.07
C ASP A 341 10.74 28.81 -11.27
N VAL A 342 10.83 28.23 -10.06
CA VAL A 342 12.06 28.22 -9.26
C VAL A 342 13.18 27.48 -9.97
N LEU A 343 12.88 26.35 -10.61
CA LEU A 343 13.86 25.61 -11.41
C LEU A 343 14.30 26.39 -12.65
N ALA A 344 13.40 27.13 -13.30
CA ALA A 344 13.73 28.00 -14.43
C ALA A 344 14.69 29.13 -14.01
N GLU A 345 14.46 29.76 -12.85
CA GLU A 345 15.35 30.82 -12.32
C GLU A 345 16.73 30.31 -11.90
N ILE A 346 16.81 29.06 -11.41
CA ILE A 346 18.09 28.39 -11.14
C ILE A 346 18.84 28.11 -12.45
N GLN A 347 18.14 27.66 -13.49
CA GLN A 347 18.74 27.37 -14.80
C GLN A 347 19.14 28.63 -15.57
N ALA A 348 18.38 29.72 -15.41
CA ALA A 348 18.70 31.04 -15.94
C ALA A 348 19.85 31.72 -15.18
N GLY A 349 20.22 31.20 -14.01
CA GLY A 349 21.34 31.69 -13.20
C GLY A 349 20.99 32.88 -12.30
N HIS A 350 19.72 33.25 -12.21
CA HIS A 350 19.24 34.34 -11.35
C HIS A 350 19.15 33.92 -9.88
N LEU A 351 18.92 32.63 -9.59
CA LEU A 351 18.89 32.07 -8.24
C LEU A 351 20.09 31.14 -7.98
N LYS A 352 20.97 31.51 -7.05
CA LYS A 352 22.15 30.70 -6.69
C LYS A 352 21.74 29.42 -5.96
N ALA A 353 21.94 28.28 -6.59
CA ALA A 353 21.72 26.95 -6.01
C ALA A 353 22.91 26.02 -6.27
N ARG A 354 23.06 24.98 -5.43
CA ARG A 354 24.04 23.90 -5.63
C ARG A 354 23.34 22.60 -5.98
N GLN A 355 23.75 21.96 -7.07
CA GLN A 355 23.32 20.62 -7.41
C GLN A 355 24.14 19.60 -6.62
N ILE A 356 23.46 18.75 -5.85
CA ILE A 356 24.06 17.65 -5.09
C ILE A 356 23.36 16.37 -5.54
N GLY A 357 24.04 15.60 -6.41
CA GLY A 357 23.44 14.44 -7.08
C GLY A 357 22.32 14.87 -8.03
N SER A 358 21.13 14.30 -7.89
CA SER A 358 19.94 14.64 -8.69
C SER A 358 19.11 15.80 -8.13
N GLN A 359 19.52 16.39 -6.99
CA GLN A 359 18.73 17.40 -6.29
C GLN A 359 19.42 18.76 -6.23
N TRP A 360 18.64 19.82 -6.35
CA TRP A 360 19.09 21.19 -6.13
C TRP A 360 18.92 21.59 -4.66
N ARG A 361 19.87 22.34 -4.12
CA ARG A 361 19.84 22.91 -2.77
C ARG A 361 20.07 24.41 -2.84
N ILE A 362 19.14 25.18 -2.28
CA ILE A 362 19.16 26.64 -2.24
C ILE A 362 19.49 27.06 -0.81
N GLY A 363 20.54 27.83 -0.58
CA GLY A 363 20.83 28.37 0.75
C GLY A 363 19.83 29.46 1.12
N GLN A 364 19.42 29.54 2.39
CA GLN A 364 18.53 30.61 2.87
C GLN A 364 19.04 32.01 2.49
N ALA A 365 20.35 32.25 2.63
CA ALA A 365 20.96 33.52 2.25
C ALA A 365 20.82 33.86 0.75
N ALA A 366 20.84 32.85 -0.12
CA ALA A 366 20.66 33.04 -1.58
C ALA A 366 19.20 33.32 -1.94
N LEU A 367 18.26 32.71 -1.20
CA LEU A 367 16.82 32.98 -1.35
C LEU A 367 16.48 34.39 -0.87
N ASP A 368 17.06 34.82 0.25
CA ASP A 368 16.89 36.17 0.80
C ASP A 368 17.55 37.25 -0.08
N GLU A 369 18.68 36.93 -0.74
CA GLU A 369 19.34 37.81 -1.72
C GLU A 369 18.43 38.01 -2.95
N PHE A 370 17.88 36.92 -3.49
CA PHE A 370 16.94 36.95 -4.62
C PHE A 370 15.67 37.76 -4.34
N LEU A 371 15.13 37.67 -3.12
CA LEU A 371 13.95 38.43 -2.71
C LEU A 371 14.20 39.93 -2.53
N ARG A 372 15.46 40.35 -2.37
CA ARG A 372 15.82 41.77 -2.22
C ARG A 372 16.06 42.48 -3.56
N GLY A 373 16.22 41.74 -4.66
CA GLY A 373 16.46 42.27 -6.01
C GLY A 373 17.94 42.40 -6.33
#